data_AF-A0A7X9FAU4-F1
#
_entry.id   AF-A0A7X9FAU4-F1
#
_cell.length_a   1.000
_cell.length_b   1.000
_cell.length_c   1.000
_cell.angle_alpha   90.00
_cell.angle_beta   90.00
_cell.angle_gamma   90.00
#
_symmetry.space_group_name_H-M   'P 1'
#
loop_
_entity.id
_entity.type
_entity.pdbx_description
1 polymer ?
#
loop_
_entity_poly.entity_id
_entity_poly.type
_entity_poly.pdbx_seq_one_letter_code
_entity_poly.pdbx_strand_id
1 'polypeptide(L)'
;MKRILYTCFLMLLALHSCNRPETTVINTVRPDGSVLREIVMKHSEKNFRLSNVQVPYDSTWKITDTLGISPGGDTLWIRKAEKLFRNYRKINESYELDSSFNREEKRRVEFTKRFRWFNTRFRFAEIIDGRIKNGYPVSRFMEKGETEFFFSPESLKEKLLKGPDSLRYKAIEENVNAKTTEWIIRSFIAEWIDVFSMMVKEKTSGAIEPGNLKSKEDSLYRYLDLQNKDTDSLWNSGIILGFLSGEDYASRFRG
;
A
#
# COMPACT_ATOMS: atom_id res chain seq x y z
N MET A 1 -6.30 -27.04 -4.50
CA MET A 1 -6.94 -25.94 -3.73
C MET A 1 -6.06 -25.44 -2.59
N LYS A 2 -5.52 -26.32 -1.72
CA LYS A 2 -4.56 -25.96 -0.65
C LYS A 2 -3.46 -25.00 -1.12
N ARG A 3 -2.76 -25.37 -2.20
CA ARG A 3 -1.68 -24.55 -2.76
C ARG A 3 -2.16 -23.18 -3.20
N ILE A 4 -3.26 -23.05 -3.95
CA ILE A 4 -3.72 -21.76 -4.46
C ILE A 4 -4.15 -20.81 -3.32
N LEU A 5 -4.90 -21.30 -2.33
CA LEU A 5 -5.39 -20.45 -1.24
C LEU A 5 -4.26 -20.06 -0.26
N TYR A 6 -3.35 -20.99 0.02
CA TYR A 6 -2.11 -20.73 0.76
C TYR A 6 -1.21 -19.75 0.00
N THR A 7 -1.10 -19.90 -1.34
CA THR A 7 -0.31 -18.99 -2.17
C THR A 7 -0.96 -17.62 -2.27
N CYS A 8 -2.29 -17.50 -2.26
CA CYS A 8 -2.98 -16.21 -2.20
C CYS A 8 -2.80 -15.53 -0.85
N PHE A 9 -2.96 -16.26 0.27
CA PHE A 9 -2.76 -15.73 1.61
C PHE A 9 -1.29 -15.33 1.86
N LEU A 10 -0.33 -16.19 1.49
CA LEU A 10 1.10 -15.88 1.54
C LEU A 10 1.54 -14.85 0.51
N MET A 11 0.95 -14.77 -0.69
CA MET A 11 1.22 -13.65 -1.60
C MET A 11 0.74 -12.35 -0.98
N LEU A 12 -0.45 -12.33 -0.41
CA LEU A 12 -1.02 -11.15 0.22
C LEU A 12 -0.16 -10.67 1.42
N LEU A 13 0.49 -11.60 2.15
CA LEU A 13 1.48 -11.28 3.19
C LEU A 13 2.87 -10.93 2.63
N ALA A 14 3.34 -11.62 1.58
CA ALA A 14 4.67 -11.45 1.00
C ALA A 14 4.80 -10.24 0.06
N LEU A 15 3.68 -9.64 -0.36
CA LEU A 15 3.68 -8.42 -1.18
C LEU A 15 4.32 -7.22 -0.45
N HIS A 16 4.53 -7.29 0.87
CA HIS A 16 4.99 -6.16 1.68
C HIS A 16 6.50 -6.04 2.00
N SER A 17 7.39 -7.00 1.65
CA SER A 17 8.78 -6.91 2.19
C SER A 17 9.95 -7.45 1.36
N CYS A 18 9.80 -7.90 0.11
CA CYS A 18 10.97 -8.44 -0.59
C CYS A 18 11.82 -7.35 -1.26
N ASN A 19 13.03 -7.10 -0.72
CA ASN A 19 14.24 -6.54 -1.37
C ASN A 19 14.01 -5.63 -2.59
N ARG A 20 13.21 -4.56 -2.42
CA ARG A 20 12.90 -3.58 -3.47
C ARG A 20 13.60 -2.27 -3.17
N PRO A 21 14.01 -1.50 -4.20
CA PRO A 21 14.52 -0.16 -4.00
C PRO A 21 13.52 0.71 -3.25
N GLU A 22 13.99 1.41 -2.23
CA GLU A 22 13.25 2.51 -1.62
C GLU A 22 13.13 3.62 -2.66
N THR A 23 11.90 3.98 -3.03
CA THR A 23 11.64 4.93 -4.12
C THR A 23 10.94 6.17 -3.61
N THR A 24 11.57 7.32 -3.81
CA THR A 24 11.01 8.65 -3.56
C THR A 24 10.72 9.34 -4.89
N VAL A 25 9.52 9.90 -5.04
CA VAL A 25 9.13 10.69 -6.21
C VAL A 25 8.94 12.14 -5.79
N ILE A 26 9.60 13.05 -6.50
CA ILE A 26 9.49 14.48 -6.30
C ILE A 26 8.96 15.10 -7.59
N ASN A 27 7.83 15.80 -7.50
CA ASN A 27 7.23 16.53 -8.60
C ASN A 27 7.33 18.04 -8.33
N THR A 28 8.16 18.74 -9.11
CA THR A 28 8.27 20.20 -9.06
C THR A 28 7.43 20.82 -10.17
N VAL A 29 6.31 21.42 -9.80
CA VAL A 29 5.34 22.02 -10.74
C VAL A 29 5.68 23.48 -10.98
N ARG A 30 5.85 23.86 -12.24
CA ARG A 30 6.19 25.23 -12.65
C ARG A 30 4.93 26.03 -13.01
N PRO A 31 5.00 27.39 -12.99
CA PRO A 31 3.84 28.25 -13.27
C PRO A 31 3.21 28.09 -14.66
N ASP A 32 4.00 27.64 -15.63
CA ASP A 32 3.59 27.30 -17.00
C ASP A 32 2.85 25.95 -17.10
N GLY A 33 2.75 25.21 -15.99
CA GLY A 33 2.12 23.90 -15.91
C GLY A 33 3.04 22.74 -16.30
N SER A 34 4.30 23.01 -16.65
CA SER A 34 5.30 21.97 -16.82
C SER A 34 5.69 21.35 -15.48
N VAL A 35 6.11 20.09 -15.50
CA VAL A 35 6.43 19.33 -14.29
C VAL A 35 7.80 18.70 -14.44
N LEU A 36 8.74 19.11 -13.59
CA LEU A 36 9.99 18.40 -13.43
C LEU A 36 9.74 17.24 -12.45
N ARG A 37 9.85 16.01 -12.95
CA ARG A 37 9.71 14.81 -12.15
C ARG A 37 11.08 14.20 -11.89
N GLU A 38 11.33 13.91 -10.63
CA GLU A 38 12.55 13.29 -10.14
C GLU A 38 12.16 12.01 -9.39
N ILE A 39 12.81 10.89 -9.74
CA ILE A 39 12.67 9.60 -9.07
C ILE A 39 14.02 9.26 -8.46
N VAL A 40 14.07 9.12 -7.14
CA VAL A 40 15.25 8.71 -6.39
C VAL A 40 15.01 7.31 -5.85
N MET A 41 15.80 6.35 -6.31
CA MET A 41 15.75 4.96 -5.90
C MET A 41 17.01 4.62 -5.11
N LYS A 42 16.85 4.00 -3.94
CA LYS A 42 17.95 3.60 -3.07
C LYS A 42 17.88 2.09 -2.81
N HIS A 43 19.00 1.40 -2.88
CA HIS A 43 19.05 -0.05 -2.65
C HIS A 43 20.46 -0.51 -2.22
N SER A 44 20.54 -1.61 -1.46
CA SER A 44 21.83 -2.20 -1.03
C SER A 44 22.66 -2.77 -2.19
N GLU A 45 21.97 -3.18 -3.25
CA GLU A 45 22.55 -3.69 -4.50
C GLU A 45 22.19 -2.79 -5.69
N LYS A 46 22.98 -2.84 -6.77
CA LYS A 46 22.69 -2.13 -8.04
C LYS A 46 21.55 -2.81 -8.83
N ASN A 47 20.37 -2.92 -8.23
CA ASN A 47 19.20 -3.58 -8.80
C ASN A 47 18.08 -2.58 -9.11
N PHE A 48 18.24 -1.85 -10.23
CA PHE A 48 17.26 -0.89 -10.73
C PHE A 48 16.71 -1.32 -12.09
N ARG A 49 16.30 -2.59 -12.21
CA ARG A 49 15.60 -3.07 -13.40
C ARG A 49 14.17 -2.54 -13.38
N LEU A 50 13.61 -2.17 -14.53
CA LEU A 50 12.26 -1.59 -14.59
C LEU A 50 11.18 -2.49 -13.96
N SER A 51 11.32 -3.81 -14.09
CA SER A 51 10.43 -4.78 -13.44
C SER A 51 10.43 -4.72 -11.90
N ASN A 52 11.47 -4.10 -11.30
CA ASN A 52 11.71 -4.09 -9.86
C ASN A 52 11.50 -2.70 -9.24
N VAL A 53 11.21 -1.69 -10.04
CA VAL A 53 10.98 -0.30 -9.57
C VAL A 53 9.49 0.01 -9.57
N GLN A 54 9.07 0.89 -8.66
CA GLN A 54 7.66 1.21 -8.41
C GLN A 54 7.06 2.23 -9.40
N VAL A 55 7.92 2.93 -10.16
CA VAL A 55 7.53 4.04 -11.04
C VAL A 55 8.23 3.89 -12.39
N PRO A 56 7.51 4.02 -13.51
CA PRO A 56 8.12 3.94 -14.83
C PRO A 56 9.16 5.02 -15.06
N TYR A 57 10.24 4.64 -15.73
CA TYR A 57 11.11 5.55 -16.47
C TYR A 57 11.57 4.85 -17.76
N ASP A 58 12.07 5.62 -18.71
CA ASP A 58 12.49 5.11 -20.02
C ASP A 58 13.80 5.79 -20.46
N SER A 59 14.26 5.49 -21.68
CA SER A 59 15.52 6.05 -22.23
C SER A 59 15.51 7.56 -22.44
N THR A 60 14.36 8.22 -22.40
CA THR A 60 14.24 9.69 -22.52
C THR A 60 14.49 10.41 -21.20
N TRP A 61 14.61 9.67 -20.09
CA TRP A 61 14.96 10.23 -18.79
C TRP A 61 16.48 10.42 -18.68
N LYS A 62 16.89 11.47 -17.98
CA LYS A 62 18.28 11.65 -17.57
C LYS A 62 18.52 10.79 -16.33
N ILE A 63 19.37 9.77 -16.45
CA ILE A 63 19.68 8.82 -15.38
C ILE A 63 21.07 9.13 -14.81
N THR A 64 21.20 9.13 -13.49
CA THR A 64 22.47 9.29 -12.78
C THR A 64 22.54 8.26 -11.66
N ASP A 65 23.57 7.43 -11.66
CA ASP A 65 23.85 6.46 -10.60
C ASP A 65 24.96 7.01 -9.69
N THR A 66 24.74 6.99 -8.39
CA THR A 66 25.72 7.37 -7.37
C THR A 66 25.80 6.31 -6.27
N LEU A 67 26.88 6.38 -5.49
CA LEU A 67 27.06 5.61 -4.26
C LEU A 67 26.89 6.55 -3.07
N GLY A 68 26.18 6.08 -2.06
CA GLY A 68 26.04 6.73 -0.77
C GLY A 68 26.42 5.78 0.37
N ILE A 69 26.38 6.31 1.57
CA ILE A 69 26.55 5.54 2.81
C ILE A 69 25.21 5.60 3.53
N SER A 70 24.67 4.45 3.90
CA SER A 70 23.45 4.36 4.70
C SER A 70 23.70 4.87 6.14
N PRO A 71 22.65 5.22 6.91
CA PRO A 71 22.82 5.57 8.31
C PRO A 71 23.52 4.49 9.16
N GLY A 72 23.47 3.23 8.73
CA GLY A 72 24.15 2.09 9.35
C GLY A 72 25.60 1.86 8.91
N GLY A 73 26.13 2.68 7.99
CA GLY A 73 27.51 2.56 7.48
C GLY A 73 27.66 1.69 6.23
N ASP A 74 26.60 1.02 5.78
CA ASP A 74 26.64 0.18 4.57
C ASP A 74 26.63 1.00 3.28
N THR A 75 27.20 0.42 2.21
CA THR A 75 27.17 1.01 0.87
C THR A 75 25.74 1.00 0.31
N LEU A 76 25.28 2.16 -0.16
CA LEU A 76 23.96 2.35 -0.72
C LEU A 76 24.08 2.76 -2.20
N TRP A 77 23.49 1.98 -3.10
CA TRP A 77 23.33 2.38 -4.49
C TRP A 77 22.16 3.34 -4.60
N ILE A 78 22.37 4.46 -5.30
CA ILE A 78 21.35 5.47 -5.52
C ILE A 78 21.22 5.70 -7.03
N ARG A 79 20.01 5.54 -7.57
CA ARG A 79 19.69 5.93 -8.94
C ARG A 79 18.73 7.11 -8.92
N LYS A 80 19.13 8.18 -9.59
CA LYS A 80 18.32 9.36 -9.85
C LYS A 80 17.87 9.36 -11.31
N ALA A 81 16.56 9.41 -11.56
CA ALA A 81 16.00 9.61 -12.89
C ALA A 81 15.23 10.93 -12.93
N GLU A 82 15.55 11.80 -13.89
CA GLU A 82 14.95 13.12 -14.05
C GLU A 82 14.33 13.27 -15.44
N LYS A 83 13.11 13.82 -15.52
CA LYS A 83 12.47 14.19 -16.79
C LYS A 83 11.60 15.43 -16.63
N LEU A 84 11.71 16.34 -17.60
CA LEU A 84 10.84 17.49 -17.71
C LEU A 84 9.64 17.14 -18.59
N PHE A 85 8.46 17.06 -17.99
CA PHE A 85 7.21 16.88 -18.70
C PHE A 85 6.64 18.24 -19.09
N ARG A 86 6.19 18.37 -20.35
CA ARG A 86 5.55 19.59 -20.85
C ARG A 86 4.31 19.97 -20.02
N ASN A 87 3.57 18.97 -19.53
CA ASN A 87 2.43 19.14 -18.64
C ASN A 87 2.09 17.81 -17.94
N TYR A 88 1.15 17.88 -16.99
CA TYR A 88 0.67 16.71 -16.25
C TYR A 88 0.06 15.59 -17.12
N ARG A 89 -0.51 15.91 -18.30
CA ARG A 89 -1.09 14.89 -19.19
C ARG A 89 -0.04 13.95 -19.75
N LYS A 90 1.17 14.47 -20.02
CA LYS A 90 2.31 13.64 -20.43
C LYS A 90 2.77 12.67 -19.35
N ILE A 91 2.49 12.95 -18.07
CA ILE A 91 2.71 11.99 -16.99
C ILE A 91 1.66 10.88 -17.04
N ASN A 92 0.39 11.21 -17.29
CA ASN A 92 -0.67 10.20 -17.46
C ASN A 92 -0.38 9.27 -18.65
N GLU A 93 0.05 9.81 -19.80
CA GLU A 93 0.50 8.99 -20.94
C GLU A 93 1.64 8.04 -20.55
N SER A 94 2.56 8.47 -19.68
CA SER A 94 3.64 7.59 -19.19
C SER A 94 3.15 6.48 -18.27
N TYR A 95 2.01 6.65 -17.59
CA TYR A 95 1.39 5.59 -16.79
C TYR A 95 0.61 4.58 -17.64
N GLU A 96 0.04 5.01 -18.76
CA GLU A 96 -0.61 4.09 -19.72
C GLU A 96 0.40 3.13 -20.35
N LEU A 97 1.65 3.57 -20.50
CA LEU A 97 2.76 2.78 -21.04
C LEU A 97 3.61 2.14 -19.94
N ASP A 98 3.10 2.05 -18.71
CA ASP A 98 3.89 1.56 -17.59
C ASP A 98 4.25 0.08 -17.72
N SER A 99 5.55 -0.21 -17.64
CA SER A 99 6.13 -1.56 -17.59
C SER A 99 6.77 -1.90 -16.23
N SER A 100 6.62 -1.01 -15.25
CA SER A 100 7.15 -1.12 -13.91
C SER A 100 6.43 -2.17 -13.07
N PHE A 101 6.91 -2.39 -11.84
CA PHE A 101 6.29 -3.31 -10.89
C PHE A 101 4.81 -2.96 -10.61
N ASN A 102 4.49 -1.66 -10.61
CA ASN A 102 3.15 -1.16 -10.29
C ASN A 102 2.30 -0.92 -11.55
N ARG A 103 2.61 -1.53 -12.69
CA ARG A 103 1.84 -1.34 -13.94
C ARG A 103 0.34 -1.63 -13.83
N GLU A 104 -0.05 -2.52 -12.91
CA GLU A 104 -1.46 -2.86 -12.67
C GLU A 104 -2.17 -1.82 -11.79
N GLU A 105 -1.42 -0.93 -11.13
CA GLU A 105 -1.97 0.16 -10.33
C GLU A 105 -2.44 1.31 -11.22
N LYS A 106 -3.74 1.57 -11.15
CA LYS A 106 -4.34 2.76 -11.76
C LYS A 106 -3.80 4.00 -11.06
N ARG A 107 -3.04 4.78 -11.82
CA ARG A 107 -2.46 6.05 -11.38
C ARG A 107 -2.90 7.15 -12.31
N ARG A 108 -3.21 8.31 -11.76
CA ARG A 108 -3.46 9.53 -12.54
C ARG A 108 -2.93 10.75 -11.83
N VAL A 109 -2.47 11.70 -12.61
CA VAL A 109 -2.09 13.03 -12.18
C VAL A 109 -3.19 14.00 -12.59
N GLU A 110 -3.55 14.85 -11.65
CA GLU A 110 -4.48 15.95 -11.84
C GLU A 110 -3.77 17.27 -11.52
N PHE A 111 -3.94 18.26 -12.41
CA PHE A 111 -3.46 19.60 -12.18
C PHE A 111 -4.58 20.60 -12.46
N THR A 112 -4.82 21.49 -11.50
CA THR A 112 -5.79 22.58 -11.63
C THR A 112 -5.14 23.91 -11.30
N LYS A 113 -5.36 24.88 -12.20
CA LYS A 113 -4.98 26.28 -12.04
C LYS A 113 -6.26 27.10 -11.95
N ARG A 114 -6.48 27.76 -10.82
CA ARG A 114 -7.64 28.65 -10.60
C ARG A 114 -7.15 30.08 -10.39
N PHE A 115 -7.47 30.96 -11.32
CA PHE A 115 -7.23 32.38 -11.21
C PHE A 115 -8.29 33.04 -10.32
N ARG A 116 -7.87 33.97 -9.48
CA ARG A 116 -8.71 34.94 -8.76
C ARG A 116 -8.02 36.29 -8.88
N TRP A 117 -8.74 37.38 -8.64
CA TRP A 117 -8.27 38.76 -8.87
C TRP A 117 -6.89 39.06 -8.28
N PHE A 118 -6.58 38.53 -7.09
CA PHE A 118 -5.31 38.80 -6.39
C PHE A 118 -4.43 37.57 -6.19
N ASN A 119 -4.91 36.36 -6.49
CA ASN A 119 -4.12 35.15 -6.31
C ASN A 119 -4.44 34.08 -7.35
N THR A 120 -3.40 33.33 -7.73
CA THR A 120 -3.56 32.11 -8.52
C THR A 120 -3.34 30.93 -7.60
N ARG A 121 -4.30 30.01 -7.55
CA ARG A 121 -4.18 28.75 -6.83
C ARG A 121 -3.79 27.65 -7.81
N PHE A 122 -2.68 26.98 -7.50
CA PHE A 122 -2.23 25.77 -8.18
C PHE A 122 -2.51 24.58 -7.28
N ARG A 123 -3.11 23.53 -7.83
CA ARG A 123 -3.28 22.25 -7.16
C ARG A 123 -2.76 21.16 -8.09
N PHE A 124 -1.76 20.43 -7.60
CA PHE A 124 -1.26 19.22 -8.22
C PHE A 124 -1.61 18.04 -7.29
N ALA A 125 -2.10 16.96 -7.86
CA ALA A 125 -2.37 15.73 -7.14
C ALA A 125 -1.95 14.54 -7.99
N GLU A 126 -1.21 13.62 -7.39
CA GLU A 126 -0.98 12.29 -7.92
C GLU A 126 -1.88 11.33 -7.15
N ILE A 127 -2.78 10.67 -7.85
CA ILE A 127 -3.82 9.81 -7.31
C ILE A 127 -3.46 8.38 -7.71
N ILE A 128 -3.30 7.53 -6.71
CA ILE A 128 -3.04 6.10 -6.85
C ILE A 128 -4.27 5.40 -6.30
N ASP A 129 -4.95 4.62 -7.13
CA ASP A 129 -6.10 3.85 -6.67
C ASP A 129 -5.64 2.73 -5.71
N GLY A 130 -6.49 2.38 -4.74
CA GLY A 130 -6.17 1.33 -3.77
C GLY A 130 -6.21 -0.08 -4.39
N ARG A 131 -5.27 -0.94 -4.00
CA ARG A 131 -5.29 -2.38 -4.31
C ARG A 131 -6.45 -3.10 -3.62
N ILE A 132 -6.66 -2.75 -2.35
CA ILE A 132 -7.72 -3.31 -1.51
C ILE A 132 -9.03 -2.59 -1.86
N LYS A 133 -10.04 -3.35 -2.31
CA LYS A 133 -11.33 -2.81 -2.74
C LYS A 133 -12.39 -2.88 -1.65
N ASN A 134 -12.32 -3.91 -0.81
CA ASN A 134 -13.30 -4.23 0.21
C ASN A 134 -12.84 -3.85 1.62
N GLY A 135 -11.74 -3.10 1.73
CA GLY A 135 -11.21 -2.60 2.99
C GLY A 135 -12.08 -1.49 3.58
N TYR A 136 -11.70 -1.05 4.78
CA TYR A 136 -12.42 0.01 5.48
C TYR A 136 -11.74 1.36 5.32
N PRO A 137 -12.51 2.46 5.34
CA PRO A 137 -11.91 3.80 5.40
C PRO A 137 -11.21 3.99 6.75
N VAL A 138 -10.03 4.64 6.72
CA VAL A 138 -9.24 4.99 7.92
C VAL A 138 -10.08 5.78 8.94
N SER A 139 -10.99 6.62 8.47
CA SER A 139 -11.88 7.43 9.30
C SER A 139 -12.86 6.63 10.17
N ARG A 140 -12.99 5.31 9.95
CA ARG A 140 -13.75 4.41 10.83
C ARG A 140 -12.99 4.08 12.12
N PHE A 141 -11.66 4.18 12.08
CA PHE A 141 -10.75 3.79 13.17
C PHE A 141 -10.11 5.00 13.85
N MET A 142 -9.85 6.04 13.06
CA MET A 142 -9.13 7.22 13.50
C MET A 142 -10.02 8.45 13.51
N GLU A 143 -9.89 9.26 14.55
CA GLU A 143 -10.53 10.57 14.63
C GLU A 143 -9.89 11.55 13.65
N LYS A 144 -10.48 12.74 13.48
CA LYS A 144 -10.01 13.72 12.50
C LYS A 144 -8.54 14.11 12.69
N GLY A 145 -8.12 14.41 13.92
CA GLY A 145 -6.73 14.80 14.21
C GLY A 145 -5.73 13.67 13.99
N GLU A 146 -6.12 12.44 14.31
CA GLU A 146 -5.33 11.23 14.05
C GLU A 146 -5.23 10.95 12.55
N THR A 147 -6.32 11.12 11.81
CA THR A 147 -6.36 10.96 10.35
C THR A 147 -5.48 11.99 9.65
N GLU A 148 -5.54 13.25 10.08
CA GLU A 148 -4.67 14.32 9.57
C GLU A 148 -3.20 14.02 9.87
N PHE A 149 -2.89 13.54 11.07
CA PHE A 149 -1.53 13.11 11.42
C PHE A 149 -1.08 11.91 10.58
N PHE A 150 -1.93 10.89 10.42
CA PHE A 150 -1.65 9.67 9.64
C PHE A 150 -1.23 10.00 8.20
N PHE A 151 -1.99 10.87 7.53
CA PHE A 151 -1.71 11.29 6.15
C PHE A 151 -0.69 12.43 6.02
N SER A 152 -0.13 12.93 7.12
CA SER A 152 0.87 14.00 7.07
C SER A 152 2.22 13.52 6.50
N PRO A 153 2.94 14.37 5.76
CA PRO A 153 4.30 14.05 5.31
C PRO A 153 5.24 13.78 6.49
N GLU A 154 6.22 12.90 6.30
CA GLU A 154 7.17 12.50 7.36
C GLU A 154 7.93 13.71 7.92
N SER A 155 8.36 14.62 7.05
CA SER A 155 9.04 15.85 7.46
C SER A 155 8.17 16.75 8.36
N LEU A 156 6.85 16.74 8.17
CA LEU A 156 5.92 17.45 9.03
C LEU A 156 5.74 16.70 10.35
N LYS A 157 5.58 15.38 10.32
CA LYS A 157 5.49 14.52 11.52
C LYS A 157 6.71 14.72 12.43
N GLU A 158 7.91 14.61 11.88
CA GLU A 158 9.15 14.84 12.63
C GLU A 158 9.20 16.22 13.29
N LYS A 159 8.76 17.26 12.57
CA LYS A 159 8.72 18.63 13.10
C LYS A 159 7.73 18.76 14.26
N LEU A 160 6.56 18.13 14.15
CA LEU A 160 5.53 18.14 15.18
C LEU A 160 5.98 17.37 16.43
N LEU A 161 6.65 16.22 16.25
CA LEU A 161 7.17 15.38 17.33
C LEU A 161 8.35 16.01 18.08
N LYS A 162 9.09 16.94 17.46
CA LYS A 162 10.20 17.69 18.08
C LYS A 162 9.80 19.10 18.53
N GLY A 163 8.55 19.49 18.28
CA GLY A 163 8.04 20.85 18.53
C GLY A 163 7.59 21.10 19.98
N PRO A 164 7.05 22.30 20.24
CA PRO A 164 6.52 22.69 21.55
C PRO A 164 5.42 21.75 22.06
N ASP A 165 4.59 21.25 21.14
CA ASP A 165 3.47 20.35 21.43
C ASP A 165 3.84 18.86 21.30
N SER A 166 5.14 18.53 21.38
CA SER A 166 5.66 17.17 21.14
C SER A 166 4.96 16.09 21.97
N LEU A 167 4.64 16.35 23.25
CA LEU A 167 3.94 15.39 24.11
C LEU A 167 2.56 15.01 23.55
N ARG A 168 1.81 15.98 23.03
CA ARG A 168 0.52 15.74 22.39
C ARG A 168 0.68 14.90 21.14
N TYR A 169 1.65 15.23 20.29
CA TYR A 169 1.86 14.51 19.03
C TYR A 169 2.41 13.10 19.22
N LYS A 170 3.19 12.85 20.28
CA LYS A 170 3.61 11.50 20.68
C LYS A 170 2.43 10.63 21.07
N ALA A 171 1.50 11.17 21.88
CA ALA A 171 0.28 10.45 22.23
C ALA A 171 -0.59 10.16 20.99
N ILE A 172 -0.66 11.10 20.03
CA ILE A 172 -1.34 10.88 18.75
C ILE A 172 -0.64 9.78 17.94
N GLU A 173 0.69 9.81 17.85
CA GLU A 173 1.49 8.81 17.13
C GLU A 173 1.27 7.40 17.69
N GLU A 174 1.32 7.23 19.01
CA GLU A 174 1.06 5.95 19.67
C GLU A 174 -0.35 5.42 19.35
N ASN A 175 -1.38 6.27 19.47
CA ASN A 175 -2.75 5.91 19.14
C ASN A 175 -2.91 5.56 17.65
N VAL A 176 -2.32 6.36 16.76
CA VAL A 176 -2.35 6.13 15.32
C VAL A 176 -1.68 4.79 15.00
N ASN A 177 -0.53 4.46 15.59
CA ASN A 177 0.16 3.20 15.36
C ASN A 177 -0.68 1.98 15.79
N ALA A 178 -1.30 2.04 16.97
CA ALA A 178 -2.18 0.98 17.44
C ALA A 178 -3.40 0.80 16.52
N LYS A 179 -4.09 1.90 16.18
CA LYS A 179 -5.26 1.89 15.30
C LYS A 179 -4.93 1.52 13.86
N THR A 180 -3.71 1.82 13.39
CA THR A 180 -3.23 1.44 12.05
C THR A 180 -3.13 -0.07 11.94
N THR A 181 -2.58 -0.74 12.96
CA THR A 181 -2.49 -2.21 12.99
C THR A 181 -3.87 -2.85 12.90
N GLU A 182 -4.81 -2.41 13.74
CA GLU A 182 -6.19 -2.91 13.71
C GLU A 182 -6.85 -2.66 12.34
N TRP A 183 -6.72 -1.44 11.81
CA TRP A 183 -7.27 -1.05 10.51
C TRP A 183 -6.74 -1.92 9.37
N ILE A 184 -5.43 -2.19 9.32
CA ILE A 184 -4.79 -3.04 8.30
C ILE A 184 -5.35 -4.45 8.39
N ILE A 185 -5.35 -5.06 9.58
CA ILE A 185 -5.81 -6.44 9.77
C ILE A 185 -7.27 -6.57 9.36
N ARG A 186 -8.16 -5.67 9.81
CA ARG A 186 -9.58 -5.72 9.46
C ARG A 186 -9.82 -5.51 7.97
N SER A 187 -9.12 -4.56 7.35
CA SER A 187 -9.24 -4.34 5.90
C SER A 187 -8.75 -5.55 5.10
N PHE A 188 -7.71 -6.22 5.58
CA PHE A 188 -7.19 -7.45 4.99
C PHE A 188 -8.17 -8.60 5.11
N ILE A 189 -8.74 -8.81 6.30
CA ILE A 189 -9.75 -9.86 6.52
C ILE A 189 -10.96 -9.62 5.63
N ALA A 190 -11.45 -8.38 5.52
CA ALA A 190 -12.58 -8.05 4.67
C ALA A 190 -12.32 -8.37 3.18
N GLU A 191 -11.15 -8.00 2.67
CA GLU A 191 -10.71 -8.35 1.31
C GLU A 191 -10.62 -9.86 1.12
N TRP A 192 -10.01 -10.55 2.08
CA TRP A 192 -9.84 -11.99 2.04
C TRP A 192 -11.17 -12.73 2.06
N ILE A 193 -12.12 -12.31 2.91
CA ILE A 193 -13.48 -12.90 2.98
C ILE A 193 -14.19 -12.77 1.62
N ASP A 194 -14.07 -11.63 0.95
CA ASP A 194 -14.71 -11.41 -0.35
C ASP A 194 -14.10 -12.32 -1.43
N VAL A 195 -12.77 -12.33 -1.53
CA VAL A 195 -12.04 -13.21 -2.47
C VAL A 195 -12.33 -14.69 -2.19
N PHE A 196 -12.36 -15.09 -0.92
CA PHE A 196 -12.71 -16.44 -0.50
C PHE A 196 -14.15 -16.80 -0.87
N SER A 197 -15.10 -15.90 -0.61
CA SER A 197 -16.52 -16.09 -0.94
C SER A 197 -16.73 -16.30 -2.44
N MET A 198 -16.03 -15.53 -3.29
CA MET A 198 -16.06 -15.71 -4.75
C MET A 198 -15.57 -17.11 -5.16
N MET A 199 -14.40 -17.53 -4.66
CA MET A 199 -13.81 -18.84 -4.99
C MET A 199 -14.67 -20.02 -4.52
N VAL A 200 -15.31 -19.89 -3.37
CA VAL A 200 -16.15 -20.94 -2.78
C VAL A 200 -17.49 -21.04 -3.50
N LYS A 201 -18.10 -19.91 -3.88
CA LYS A 201 -19.37 -19.86 -4.63
C LYS A 201 -19.28 -20.65 -5.94
N GLU A 202 -18.18 -20.50 -6.67
CA GLU A 202 -17.93 -21.22 -7.93
C GLU A 202 -17.81 -22.74 -7.76
N LYS A 203 -17.34 -23.22 -6.60
CA LYS A 203 -17.02 -24.63 -6.37
C LYS A 203 -18.04 -25.40 -5.53
N THR A 204 -18.84 -24.70 -4.74
CA THR A 204 -19.83 -25.31 -3.84
C THR A 204 -21.25 -25.25 -4.39
N SER A 205 -21.42 -24.80 -5.64
CA SER A 205 -22.76 -24.58 -6.24
C SER A 205 -23.68 -23.73 -5.35
N GLY A 206 -23.12 -22.82 -4.55
CA GLY A 206 -23.87 -21.96 -3.64
C GLY A 206 -24.13 -22.51 -2.23
N ALA A 207 -23.55 -23.64 -1.81
CA ALA A 207 -23.77 -24.18 -0.47
C ALA A 207 -23.20 -23.31 0.68
N ILE A 208 -22.29 -22.38 0.38
CA ILE A 208 -21.78 -21.40 1.35
C ILE A 208 -22.19 -20.00 0.89
N GLU A 209 -23.07 -19.35 1.65
CA GLU A 209 -23.52 -17.99 1.36
C GLU A 209 -22.48 -16.94 1.81
N PRO A 210 -22.14 -15.95 0.94
CA PRO A 210 -21.21 -14.87 1.28
C PRO A 210 -21.60 -14.07 2.54
N GLY A 211 -22.90 -13.90 2.80
CA GLY A 211 -23.40 -13.19 3.98
C GLY A 211 -23.00 -13.86 5.30
N ASN A 212 -22.90 -15.19 5.32
CA ASN A 212 -22.50 -15.96 6.49
C ASN A 212 -20.98 -15.91 6.75
N LEU A 213 -20.18 -15.67 5.71
CA LEU A 213 -18.74 -15.46 5.87
C LEU A 213 -18.45 -14.05 6.39
N LYS A 214 -19.17 -13.05 5.89
CA LYS A 214 -19.02 -11.65 6.34
C LYS A 214 -19.44 -11.46 7.81
N SER A 215 -20.46 -12.16 8.28
CA SER A 215 -20.86 -12.09 9.70
C SER A 215 -19.81 -12.65 10.67
N LYS A 216 -18.87 -13.46 10.18
CA LYS A 216 -17.77 -14.06 10.97
C LYS A 216 -16.51 -13.21 11.01
N GLU A 217 -16.50 -12.03 10.37
CA GLU A 217 -15.33 -11.16 10.26
C GLU A 217 -14.76 -10.75 11.63
N ASP A 218 -15.62 -10.29 12.54
CA ASP A 218 -15.20 -9.87 13.89
C ASP A 218 -14.64 -11.04 14.71
N SER A 219 -15.21 -12.22 14.55
CA SER A 219 -14.72 -13.43 15.19
C SER A 219 -13.37 -13.86 14.62
N LEU A 220 -13.17 -13.77 13.31
CA LEU A 220 -11.90 -14.06 12.65
C LEU A 220 -10.83 -13.04 13.05
N TYR A 221 -11.17 -11.76 13.15
CA TYR A 221 -10.27 -10.73 13.69
C TYR A 221 -9.82 -11.07 15.12
N ARG A 222 -10.76 -11.31 16.04
CA ARG A 222 -10.43 -11.70 17.41
C ARG A 222 -9.57 -12.97 17.47
N TYR A 223 -9.84 -13.93 16.60
CA TYR A 223 -9.07 -15.17 16.55
C TYR A 223 -7.62 -14.95 16.12
N LEU A 224 -7.38 -14.06 15.16
CA LEU A 224 -6.05 -13.69 14.68
C LEU A 224 -5.31 -12.76 15.65
N ASP A 225 -6.03 -11.85 16.32
CA ASP A 225 -5.50 -10.86 17.26
C ASP A 225 -5.13 -11.49 18.63
N LEU A 226 -5.94 -12.43 19.13
CA LEU A 226 -5.79 -12.97 20.50
C LEU A 226 -4.79 -14.12 20.64
N GLN A 227 -4.35 -14.76 19.56
CA GLN A 227 -3.58 -16.01 19.70
C GLN A 227 -2.07 -15.87 19.57
N ASN A 228 -1.51 -14.79 18.98
CA ASN A 228 -0.06 -14.62 18.77
C ASN A 228 0.66 -15.94 18.36
N LYS A 229 -0.07 -16.79 17.63
CA LYS A 229 0.34 -18.14 17.24
C LYS A 229 0.52 -18.11 15.74
N ASP A 230 1.58 -18.76 15.33
CA ASP A 230 1.97 -18.98 13.94
C ASP A 230 0.75 -19.24 13.06
N THR A 231 0.29 -18.19 12.37
CA THR A 231 -0.93 -18.19 11.55
C THR A 231 -0.87 -19.28 10.48
N ASP A 232 0.34 -19.61 10.04
CA ASP A 232 0.61 -20.69 9.11
C ASP A 232 0.28 -22.06 9.71
N SER A 233 0.54 -22.26 11.01
CA SER A 233 0.16 -23.48 11.74
C SER A 233 -1.37 -23.62 11.87
N LEU A 234 -2.07 -22.53 12.13
CA LEU A 234 -3.55 -22.50 12.23
C LEU A 234 -4.22 -22.73 10.88
N TRP A 235 -3.59 -22.27 9.80
CA TRP A 235 -4.03 -22.56 8.44
C TRP A 235 -3.79 -24.03 8.05
N ASN A 236 -2.58 -24.53 8.30
CA ASN A 236 -2.18 -25.90 7.95
C ASN A 236 -2.96 -26.97 8.73
N SER A 237 -3.35 -26.67 9.97
CA SER A 237 -4.25 -27.52 10.77
C SER A 237 -5.73 -27.47 10.33
N GLY A 238 -6.06 -26.61 9.36
CA GLY A 238 -7.42 -26.47 8.83
C GLY A 238 -8.40 -25.81 9.80
N ILE A 239 -7.92 -25.23 10.90
CA ILE A 239 -8.79 -24.64 11.95
C ILE A 239 -9.51 -23.40 11.42
N ILE A 240 -8.81 -22.55 10.66
CA ILE A 240 -9.41 -21.35 10.03
C ILE A 240 -10.49 -21.77 9.01
N LEU A 241 -10.25 -22.83 8.24
CA LEU A 241 -11.23 -23.39 7.31
C LEU A 241 -12.44 -24.00 8.04
N GLY A 242 -12.23 -24.69 9.16
CA GLY A 242 -13.31 -25.25 9.99
C GLY A 242 -14.19 -24.17 10.58
N PHE A 243 -13.57 -23.12 11.10
CA PHE A 243 -14.29 -21.95 11.62
C PHE A 243 -15.20 -21.31 10.56
N LEU A 244 -14.72 -21.20 9.32
CA LEU A 244 -15.43 -20.47 8.26
C LEU A 244 -16.44 -21.33 7.50
N SER A 245 -16.06 -22.56 7.14
CA SER A 245 -16.83 -23.44 6.25
C SER A 245 -17.45 -24.67 6.93
N GLY A 246 -17.21 -24.88 8.23
CA GLY A 246 -17.65 -26.05 8.99
C GLY A 246 -16.62 -27.20 8.97
N GLU A 247 -16.61 -28.03 10.02
CA GLU A 247 -15.65 -29.13 10.20
C GLU A 247 -15.69 -30.17 9.05
N ASP A 248 -16.88 -30.41 8.47
CA ASP A 248 -17.06 -31.34 7.35
C ASP A 248 -16.31 -30.92 6.09
N TYR A 249 -16.20 -29.61 5.82
CA TYR A 249 -15.39 -29.09 4.72
C TYR A 249 -13.92 -29.02 5.10
N ALA A 250 -13.59 -28.65 6.34
CA ALA A 250 -12.22 -28.53 6.81
C ALA A 250 -11.45 -29.86 6.82
N SER A 251 -12.12 -30.97 7.12
CA SER A 251 -11.53 -32.31 7.09
C SER A 251 -10.97 -32.68 5.70
N ARG A 252 -11.62 -32.23 4.61
CA ARG A 252 -11.12 -32.38 3.22
C ARG A 252 -9.82 -31.62 2.96
N PHE A 253 -9.45 -30.71 3.84
CA PHE A 253 -8.22 -29.90 3.79
C PHE A 253 -7.22 -30.24 4.90
N ARG A 254 -7.40 -31.28 5.73
CA ARG A 254 -6.42 -31.68 6.76
C ARG A 254 -5.33 -32.68 6.27
N GLY A 255 -5.33 -33.06 4.97
CA GLY A 255 -4.34 -33.97 4.37
C GLY A 255 -3.17 -33.29 3.68
#